data_AF-A0A7G1GZY6-F1
#
_entry.id   AF-A0A7G1GZY6-F1
#
_cell.length_a   1.000
_cell.length_b   1.000
_cell.length_c   1.000
_cell.angle_alpha   90.00
_cell.angle_beta   90.00
_cell.angle_gamma   90.00
#
_symmetry.space_group_name_H-M   'P 1'
#
loop_
_entity.id
_entity.type
_entity.pdbx_description
1 polymer ?
#
loop_
_entity_poly.entity_id
_entity_poly.type
_entity_poly.pdbx_seq_one_letter_code
_entity_poly.pdbx_strand_id
1 'polypeptide(L)'
;MIDQKKLMLRVKHKTDNEKLTINSQMYFISDTAVFTVNDLIKQKNSLMLAWLEGETLHMKSLYIPQNNKPIGITKIINNKEKEAIIIMLSDGMIVIISSKDPKNCTPQIIKSQTT
;
A
#
# COMPACT_ATOMS: atom_id res chain seq x y z
N MET A 1 -15.65 15.06 -4.01
CA MET A 1 -15.24 13.83 -4.72
C MET A 1 -13.72 13.82 -4.70
N ILE A 2 -13.08 12.88 -4.01
CA ILE A 2 -11.61 12.81 -4.05
C ILE A 2 -11.16 12.56 -5.48
N ASP A 3 -10.20 13.35 -5.93
CA ASP A 3 -9.59 13.17 -7.24
C ASP A 3 -8.52 12.07 -7.13
N GLN A 4 -8.97 10.82 -7.25
CA GLN A 4 -8.09 9.64 -7.29
C GLN A 4 -7.00 9.79 -8.36
N LYS A 5 -7.31 10.47 -9.48
CA LYS A 5 -6.36 10.75 -10.55
C LYS A 5 -5.29 11.73 -10.07
N LYS A 6 -5.65 12.77 -9.32
CA LYS A 6 -4.68 13.68 -8.69
C LYS A 6 -3.77 12.96 -7.71
N LEU A 7 -4.32 12.11 -6.83
CA LEU A 7 -3.51 11.30 -5.91
C LEU A 7 -2.53 10.41 -6.67
N MET A 8 -3.01 9.68 -7.68
CA MET A 8 -2.18 8.81 -8.52
C MET A 8 -1.04 9.59 -9.21
N LEU A 9 -1.34 10.77 -9.77
CA LEU A 9 -0.33 11.63 -10.42
C LEU A 9 0.73 12.11 -9.42
N ARG A 10 0.31 12.55 -8.23
CA ARG A 10 1.24 12.98 -7.17
C ARG A 10 2.12 11.83 -6.69
N VAL A 11 1.54 10.65 -6.48
CA VAL A 11 2.28 9.43 -6.12
C VAL A 11 3.31 9.12 -7.20
N LYS A 12 2.90 9.04 -8.47
CA LYS A 12 3.79 8.74 -9.60
C LYS A 12 4.96 9.74 -9.68
N HIS A 13 4.67 11.04 -9.62
CA HIS A 13 5.70 12.07 -9.64
C HIS A 13 6.69 11.95 -8.48
N LYS A 14 6.21 11.68 -7.26
CA LYS A 14 7.08 11.48 -6.09
C LYS A 14 7.93 10.22 -6.24
N THR A 15 7.34 9.10 -6.66
CA THR A 15 8.09 7.85 -6.85
C THR A 15 9.14 7.98 -7.96
N ASP A 16 8.81 8.65 -9.07
CA ASP A 16 9.75 8.89 -10.17
C ASP A 16 10.94 9.74 -9.69
N ASN A 17 10.68 10.82 -8.93
CA ASN A 17 11.72 11.67 -8.35
C ASN A 17 12.61 10.94 -7.35
N GLU A 18 12.03 10.05 -6.54
CA GLU A 18 12.76 9.25 -5.56
C GLU A 18 13.38 7.97 -6.15
N LYS A 19 13.28 7.77 -7.48
CA LYS A 19 13.77 6.57 -8.20
C LYS A 19 13.19 5.27 -7.65
N LEU A 20 11.93 5.33 -7.23
CA LEU A 20 11.12 4.23 -6.74
C LEU A 20 10.27 3.66 -7.87
N THR A 21 10.18 2.33 -7.96
CA THR A 21 9.34 1.65 -8.95
C THR A 21 8.07 1.12 -8.30
N ILE A 22 6.90 1.55 -8.76
CA ILE A 22 5.62 0.94 -8.36
C ILE A 22 5.47 -0.40 -9.06
N ASN A 23 5.37 -1.50 -8.32
CA ASN A 23 5.37 -2.87 -8.84
C ASN A 23 4.04 -3.63 -8.61
N SER A 24 2.97 -2.89 -8.33
CA SER A 24 1.58 -3.41 -8.33
C SER A 24 0.62 -2.41 -8.96
N GLN A 25 -0.59 -2.85 -9.26
CA GLN A 25 -1.71 -1.93 -9.43
C GLN A 25 -1.90 -1.12 -8.13
N MET A 26 -2.32 0.15 -8.26
CA MET A 26 -2.76 0.96 -7.12
C MET A 26 -4.21 0.63 -6.81
N TYR A 27 -4.48 0.33 -5.54
CA TYR A 27 -5.82 0.02 -5.06
C TYR A 27 -6.33 1.12 -4.16
N PHE A 28 -7.51 1.64 -4.45
CA PHE A 28 -8.07 2.77 -3.71
C PHE A 28 -8.98 2.29 -2.58
N ILE A 29 -8.78 2.86 -1.40
CA ILE A 29 -9.53 2.59 -0.18
C ILE A 29 -9.98 3.93 0.37
N SER A 30 -11.28 4.23 0.25
CA SER A 30 -11.80 5.57 0.56
C SER A 30 -11.03 6.65 -0.22
N ASP A 31 -10.30 7.52 0.48
CA ASP A 31 -9.50 8.62 -0.05
C ASP A 31 -7.99 8.32 -0.10
N THR A 32 -7.62 7.06 0.08
CA THR A 32 -6.24 6.58 0.11
C THR A 32 -5.96 5.62 -1.04
N ALA A 33 -4.68 5.41 -1.35
CA ALA A 33 -4.19 4.43 -2.30
C ALA A 33 -3.20 3.48 -1.63
N VAL A 34 -3.31 2.19 -1.91
CA VAL A 34 -2.39 1.15 -1.46
C VAL A 34 -1.71 0.50 -2.65
N PHE A 35 -0.39 0.37 -2.60
CA PHE A 35 0.43 -0.18 -3.67
C PHE A 35 1.77 -0.66 -3.12
N THR A 36 2.46 -1.51 -3.87
CA THR A 36 3.83 -1.89 -3.54
C THR A 36 4.84 -1.07 -4.31
N VAL A 37 5.98 -0.80 -3.67
CA VAL A 37 7.12 -0.07 -4.23
C VAL A 37 8.39 -0.91 -4.07
N ASN A 38 9.26 -0.82 -5.08
CA ASN A 38 10.64 -1.30 -5.06
C ASN A 38 11.60 -0.11 -5.18
N ASP A 39 12.41 0.12 -4.14
CA ASP A 39 13.54 1.03 -4.12
C ASP A 39 14.78 0.27 -4.58
N LEU A 40 15.17 0.47 -5.85
CA LEU A 40 16.32 -0.21 -6.43
C LEU A 40 17.65 0.21 -5.82
N ILE A 41 17.73 1.41 -5.24
CA ILE A 41 18.96 1.97 -4.66
C ILE A 41 19.18 1.41 -3.27
N LYS A 42 18.15 1.45 -2.42
CA LYS A 42 18.20 0.90 -1.06
C LYS A 42 17.93 -0.59 -1.02
N GLN A 43 17.62 -1.19 -2.17
CA GLN A 43 17.15 -2.56 -2.31
C GLN A 43 15.99 -2.85 -1.36
N LYS A 44 15.06 -1.92 -1.18
CA LYS A 44 13.95 -2.08 -0.22
C LYS A 44 12.63 -2.21 -0.97
N ASN A 45 11.85 -3.20 -0.59
CA ASN A 45 10.48 -3.35 -1.04
C ASN A 45 9.53 -2.94 0.08
N SER A 46 8.37 -2.38 -0.25
CA SER A 46 7.38 -2.03 0.76
C SER A 46 5.97 -2.04 0.20
N LEU A 47 4.99 -2.35 1.05
CA LEU A 47 3.60 -2.01 0.85
C LEU A 47 3.38 -0.61 1.42
N MET A 48 2.90 0.30 0.59
CA MET A 48 2.72 1.71 0.89
C MET A 48 1.23 2.08 0.91
N LEU A 49 0.86 3.00 1.81
CA LEU A 49 -0.38 3.75 1.81
C LEU A 49 -0.07 5.20 1.46
N ALA A 50 -0.87 5.80 0.59
CA ALA A 50 -0.75 7.21 0.23
C ALA A 50 -2.09 7.94 0.29
N TRP A 51 -2.07 9.21 0.64
CA TRP A 51 -3.26 10.07 0.62
C TRP A 51 -2.87 11.54 0.43
N LEU A 52 -3.86 12.36 0.08
CA LEU A 52 -3.71 13.81 0.02
C LEU A 52 -4.32 14.45 1.26
N GLU A 53 -3.62 15.43 1.81
CA GLU A 53 -4.15 16.41 2.77
C GLU A 53 -4.00 17.79 2.11
N GLY A 54 -5.09 18.29 1.53
CA GLY A 54 -5.05 19.42 0.60
C GLY A 54 -4.22 19.11 -0.65
N GLU A 55 -3.10 19.81 -0.82
CA GLU A 55 -2.13 19.60 -1.92
C GLU A 55 -0.93 18.73 -1.53
N THR A 56 -0.82 18.36 -0.26
CA THR A 56 0.33 17.64 0.28
C THR A 56 0.11 16.14 0.14
N LEU A 57 1.09 15.46 -0.44
CA LEU A 57 1.11 14.00 -0.54
C LEU A 57 1.77 13.41 0.70
N HIS A 58 1.02 12.58 1.41
CA HIS A 58 1.50 11.77 2.51
C HIS A 58 1.66 10.32 2.05
N MET A 59 2.73 9.66 2.52
CA MET A 59 3.00 8.25 2.25
C MET A 59 3.47 7.57 3.54
N LYS A 60 2.93 6.39 3.82
CA LYS A 60 3.24 5.57 4.99
C LYS A 60 3.55 4.15 4.55
N SER A 61 4.65 3.58 5.03
CA SER A 61 4.91 2.15 4.85
C SER A 61 4.00 1.35 5.78
N LEU A 62 3.22 0.43 5.20
CA LEU A 62 2.37 -0.49 5.94
C LEU A 62 3.10 -1.79 6.25
N TYR A 63 3.97 -2.26 5.35
CA TYR A 63 4.74 -3.48 5.52
C TYR A 63 6.05 -3.41 4.75
N ILE A 64 7.12 -3.94 5.34
CA ILE A 64 8.44 -4.08 4.73
C ILE A 64 8.86 -5.54 4.93
N PRO A 65 9.12 -6.31 3.86
CA PRO A 65 9.50 -7.70 3.96
C PRO A 65 10.88 -7.86 4.57
N GLN A 66 11.03 -8.91 5.36
CA GLN A 66 12.33 -9.33 5.85
C GLN A 66 13.21 -9.76 4.66
N ASN A 67 14.50 -9.45 4.72
CA ASN A 67 15.49 -9.76 3.69
C ASN A 67 15.22 -9.10 2.33
N ASN A 68 14.46 -8.00 2.31
CA ASN A 68 14.27 -7.18 1.12
C ASN A 68 13.69 -7.94 -0.10
N LYS A 69 13.00 -9.06 0.12
CA LYS A 69 12.39 -9.83 -0.96
C LYS A 69 11.39 -8.98 -1.75
N PRO A 70 11.35 -9.08 -3.09
CA PRO A 70 10.30 -8.44 -3.86
C PRO A 70 8.92 -8.89 -3.39
N ILE A 71 8.05 -7.93 -3.13
CA ILE A 71 6.65 -8.17 -2.81
C ILE A 71 5.74 -7.49 -3.83
N GLY A 72 4.67 -8.17 -4.20
CA GLY A 72 3.58 -7.63 -4.98
C GLY A 72 2.24 -7.99 -4.37
N ILE A 73 1.21 -7.21 -4.66
CA ILE A 73 -0.17 -7.51 -4.24
C ILE A 73 -0.72 -8.62 -5.14
N THR A 74 -1.03 -9.78 -4.56
CA THR A 74 -1.56 -10.94 -5.29
C THR A 74 -3.07 -11.03 -5.22
N LYS A 75 -3.68 -10.56 -4.13
CA LYS A 75 -5.13 -10.58 -3.94
C LYS A 75 -5.60 -9.48 -3.00
N ILE A 76 -6.79 -8.95 -3.27
CA ILE A 76 -7.50 -8.02 -2.38
C ILE A 76 -8.90 -8.56 -2.10
N ILE A 77 -9.30 -8.48 -0.83
CA ILE A 77 -10.66 -8.78 -0.39
C ILE A 77 -11.17 -7.56 0.35
N ASN A 78 -12.29 -7.01 -0.11
CA ASN A 78 -12.99 -5.92 0.58
C ASN A 78 -14.14 -6.50 1.41
N ASN A 79 -14.01 -6.46 2.73
CA ASN A 79 -15.05 -6.87 3.65
C ASN A 79 -15.77 -5.63 4.20
N LYS A 80 -16.87 -5.27 3.53
CA LYS A 80 -17.67 -4.10 3.90
C LYS A 80 -18.32 -4.22 5.28
N GLU A 81 -18.73 -5.42 5.69
CA GLU A 81 -19.37 -5.65 7.00
C GLU A 81 -18.39 -5.43 8.16
N LYS A 82 -17.12 -5.77 7.95
CA LYS A 82 -16.05 -5.58 8.94
C LYS A 82 -15.29 -4.28 8.77
N GLU A 83 -15.72 -3.41 7.85
CA GLU A 83 -15.04 -2.15 7.50
C GLU A 83 -13.53 -2.35 7.30
N ALA A 84 -13.15 -3.39 6.56
CA ALA A 84 -11.75 -3.81 6.40
C ALA A 84 -11.43 -4.28 4.98
N ILE A 85 -10.20 -4.02 4.56
CA ILE A 85 -9.62 -4.55 3.32
C ILE A 85 -8.44 -5.43 3.67
N ILE A 86 -8.44 -6.63 3.11
CA ILE A 86 -7.42 -7.65 3.31
C ILE A 86 -6.59 -7.72 2.04
N ILE A 87 -5.28 -7.53 2.17
CA ILE A 87 -4.31 -7.54 1.08
C ILE A 87 -3.39 -8.74 1.28
N MET A 88 -3.32 -9.62 0.29
CA MET A 88 -2.36 -10.72 0.27
C MET A 88 -1.17 -10.32 -0.60
N LEU A 89 0.02 -10.57 -0.07
CA LEU A 89 1.29 -10.31 -0.73
C LEU A 89 1.91 -11.60 -1.25
N SER A 90 2.77 -11.48 -2.26
CA SER A 90 3.46 -12.61 -2.90
C SER A 90 4.44 -13.36 -1.99
N ASP A 91 4.84 -12.78 -0.87
CA ASP A 91 5.65 -13.44 0.17
C ASP A 91 4.80 -14.21 1.20
N GLY A 92 3.48 -14.31 0.97
CA GLY A 92 2.54 -15.01 1.86
C GLY A 92 2.06 -14.16 3.04
N MET A 93 2.41 -12.88 3.10
CA MET A 93 1.92 -11.99 4.15
C MET A 93 0.52 -11.49 3.86
N ILE A 94 -0.29 -11.38 4.90
CA ILE A 94 -1.63 -10.81 4.86
C ILE A 94 -1.61 -9.50 5.64
N VAL A 95 -2.03 -8.41 5.00
CA VAL A 95 -2.14 -7.09 5.61
C VAL A 95 -3.60 -6.67 5.63
N ILE A 96 -4.14 -6.44 6.83
CA ILE A 96 -5.52 -6.01 7.05
C ILE A 96 -5.51 -4.52 7.39
N ILE A 97 -6.26 -3.73 6.62
CA ILE A 97 -6.36 -2.28 6.72
C ILE A 97 -7.82 -1.92 6.98
N SER A 98 -8.08 -0.98 7.89
CA SER A 98 -9.43 -0.43 8.05
C SER A 98 -9.86 0.28 6.76
N SER A 99 -11.05 -0.02 6.23
CA SER A 99 -11.61 0.73 5.10
C SER A 99 -12.26 2.05 5.53
N LYS A 100 -12.50 2.24 6.83
CA LYS A 100 -13.12 3.44 7.41
C LYS A 100 -12.08 4.50 7.76
N ASP A 101 -10.97 4.09 8.38
CA ASP A 101 -9.88 4.98 8.73
C ASP A 101 -8.51 4.35 8.43
N PRO A 102 -8.17 4.17 7.14
CA PRO A 102 -6.90 3.55 6.74
C PRO A 102 -5.67 4.36 7.17
N LYS A 103 -5.81 5.67 7.42
CA LYS A 103 -4.70 6.58 7.73
C LYS A 103 -4.24 6.43 9.18
N ASN A 104 -5.19 6.41 10.11
CA ASN A 104 -4.90 6.46 11.54
C ASN A 104 -4.87 5.07 12.18
N CYS A 105 -5.56 4.08 11.62
CA CYS A 105 -5.49 2.71 12.12
C CYS A 105 -4.16 2.05 11.77
N THR A 106 -3.58 1.35 12.74
CA THR A 106 -2.40 0.52 12.48
C THR A 106 -2.84 -0.73 11.72
N PRO A 107 -2.20 -1.08 10.59
CA PRO A 107 -2.55 -2.28 9.85
C PRO A 107 -2.22 -3.52 10.70
N GLN A 108 -3.04 -4.56 10.61
CA GLN A 108 -2.71 -5.86 11.19
C GLN A 108 -1.95 -6.69 10.17
N ILE A 109 -0.80 -7.23 10.56
CA ILE A 109 0.06 -8.03 9.69
C ILE A 109 0.06 -9.47 10.20
N ILE A 110 -0.38 -10.40 9.36
CA ILE A 110 -0.46 -11.82 9.68
C ILE A 110 0.43 -12.57 8.71
N LYS A 111 1.35 -13.37 9.25
CA LYS A 111 2.12 -14.32 8.44
C LYS A 111 1.22 -15.51 8.11
N SER A 112 1.03 -15.82 6.83
CA SER A 112 0.38 -17.07 6.48
C SER A 112 1.19 -18.22 7.06
N GLN A 113 0.55 -19.04 7.90
CA GLN A 113 1.14 -20.31 8.33
C GLN A 113 1.11 -21.22 7.10
N THR A 114 2.24 -21.38 6.45
CA THR A 114 2.47 -22.53 5.55
C THR A 114 2.21 -23.79 6.37
N THR A 115 1.09 -24.43 6.09
CA THR A 115 0.75 -25.77 6.57
C THR A 115 1.41 -26.80 5.66
#